data_AF-A0A7C6BFA8-F1
#
_entry.id   AF-A0A7C6BFA8-F1
#
_cell.length_a   1.000
_cell.length_b   1.000
_cell.length_c   1.000
_cell.angle_alpha   90.00
_cell.angle_beta   90.00
_cell.angle_gamma   90.00
#
_symmetry.space_group_name_H-M   'P 1'
#
loop_
_entity.id
_entity.type
_entity.pdbx_description
1 polymer ?
#
loop_
_entity_poly.entity_id
_entity_poly.type
_entity_poly.pdbx_seq_one_letter_code
_entity_poly.pdbx_strand_id
1 'polypeptide(L)'
;KMIDDCFVIATSQRSSIETAKEAACDRNAACFLLVGADISHGDGYPGWVPNPDSRILKVAEQSYERLFGKKPIVRAIHAGLECGLIGEKYKGMDMISFGPTLRGVHSPDEKLEIATVELCWQHTLDVLKNV
;
A
#
# COMPACT_ATOMS: atom_id res chain seq x y z
N LYS A 1 -19.13 16.71 5.18
CA LYS A 1 -19.21 18.18 4.99
C LYS A 1 -20.60 18.53 4.51
N MET A 2 -21.14 19.71 4.83
CA MET A 2 -22.38 20.20 4.23
C MET A 2 -22.10 20.67 2.80
N ILE A 3 -22.90 20.24 1.83
CA ILE A 3 -22.91 20.73 0.44
C ILE A 3 -24.38 20.88 0.06
N ASP A 4 -24.80 22.07 -0.38
CA ASP A 4 -26.16 22.31 -0.91
C ASP A 4 -27.26 21.70 -0.03
N ASP A 5 -27.23 22.03 1.27
CA ASP A 5 -28.16 21.55 2.32
C ASP A 5 -28.12 20.03 2.61
N CYS A 6 -27.18 19.29 2.03
CA CYS A 6 -26.97 17.86 2.29
C CYS A 6 -25.71 17.60 3.13
N PHE A 7 -25.80 16.66 4.07
CA PHE A 7 -24.63 16.10 4.73
C PHE A 7 -23.96 15.06 3.84
N VAL A 8 -22.74 15.34 3.39
CA VAL A 8 -21.92 14.38 2.64
C VAL A 8 -20.94 13.69 3.60
N ILE A 9 -21.07 12.38 3.71
CA ILE A 9 -20.19 11.51 4.50
C ILE A 9 -19.35 10.67 3.54
N ALA A 10 -18.04 10.85 3.59
CA ALA A 10 -17.09 10.05 2.83
C ALA A 10 -16.43 9.03 3.76
N THR A 11 -16.39 7.77 3.33
CA THR A 11 -15.70 6.70 4.05
C THR A 11 -14.76 5.96 3.09
N SER A 12 -13.72 5.32 3.62
CA SER A 12 -12.76 4.54 2.83
C SER A 12 -12.53 3.19 3.50
N GLN A 13 -12.95 2.12 2.84
CA GLN A 13 -12.78 0.75 3.31
C GLN A 13 -11.53 0.14 2.69
N ARG A 14 -10.81 -0.65 3.50
CA ARG A 14 -9.55 -1.30 3.12
C ARG A 14 -9.56 -2.72 3.65
N SER A 15 -9.05 -3.64 2.85
CA SER A 15 -8.84 -5.03 3.22
C SER A 15 -7.74 -5.62 2.34
N SER A 16 -7.01 -6.61 2.86
CA SER A 16 -6.13 -7.45 2.05
C SER A 16 -6.90 -8.51 1.26
N ILE A 17 -8.20 -8.69 1.56
CA ILE A 17 -9.11 -9.64 0.93
C ILE A 17 -10.28 -8.86 0.34
N GLU A 18 -10.47 -8.97 -0.98
CA GLU A 18 -11.47 -8.20 -1.74
C GLU A 18 -12.89 -8.41 -1.22
N THR A 19 -13.31 -9.67 -1.00
CA THR A 19 -14.66 -9.97 -0.48
C THR A 19 -14.91 -9.40 0.91
N ALA A 20 -13.87 -9.26 1.73
CA ALA A 20 -14.00 -8.60 3.03
C ALA A 20 -14.09 -7.07 2.92
N LYS A 21 -13.49 -6.46 1.89
CA LYS A 21 -13.67 -5.04 1.56
C LYS A 21 -15.11 -4.78 1.11
N GLU A 22 -15.63 -5.60 0.21
CA GLU A 22 -17.02 -5.54 -0.27
C GLU A 22 -17.99 -5.68 0.90
N ALA A 23 -17.83 -6.70 1.75
CA ALA A 23 -18.66 -6.88 2.92
C ALA A 23 -18.61 -5.68 3.90
N ALA A 24 -17.48 -4.98 4.01
CA ALA A 24 -17.37 -3.77 4.81
C ALA A 24 -18.10 -2.57 4.16
N CYS A 25 -18.01 -2.42 2.84
CA CYS A 25 -18.78 -1.44 2.08
C CYS A 25 -20.28 -1.66 2.26
N ASP A 26 -20.75 -2.90 2.09
CA ASP A 26 -22.16 -3.26 2.20
C ASP A 26 -22.73 -3.00 3.59
N ARG A 27 -21.97 -3.31 4.65
CA ARG A 27 -22.39 -3.02 6.04
C ARG A 27 -22.56 -1.52 6.27
N ASN A 28 -21.61 -0.72 5.79
CA ASN A 28 -21.71 0.73 5.93
C ASN A 28 -22.88 1.28 5.10
N ALA A 29 -23.06 0.77 3.89
CA ALA A 29 -24.16 1.15 3.03
C ALA A 29 -25.51 0.84 3.69
N ALA A 30 -25.67 -0.36 4.26
CA ALA A 30 -26.89 -0.75 4.98
C ALA A 30 -27.25 0.24 6.10
N CYS A 31 -26.27 0.69 6.89
CA CYS A 31 -26.51 1.70 7.93
C CYS A 31 -27.00 3.04 7.36
N PHE A 32 -26.48 3.48 6.22
CA PHE A 32 -26.89 4.73 5.58
C PHE A 32 -28.26 4.63 4.88
N LEU A 33 -28.59 3.47 4.31
CA LEU A 33 -29.92 3.21 3.73
C LEU A 33 -31.02 3.31 4.81
N LEU A 34 -30.75 2.83 6.02
CA LEU A 34 -31.72 2.89 7.13
C LEU A 34 -32.11 4.31 7.53
N VAL A 35 -31.29 5.31 7.23
CA VAL A 35 -31.57 6.73 7.50
C VAL A 35 -32.01 7.51 6.26
N GLY A 36 -32.26 6.82 5.14
CA GLY A 36 -32.74 7.42 3.90
C GLY A 36 -31.68 8.20 3.12
N ALA A 37 -30.39 7.90 3.32
CA ALA A 37 -29.32 8.55 2.56
C ALA A 37 -29.12 7.91 1.18
N ASP A 38 -28.70 8.73 0.21
CA ASP A 38 -28.20 8.26 -1.07
C ASP A 38 -26.76 7.75 -0.94
N ILE A 39 -26.44 6.68 -1.68
CA ILE A 39 -25.15 5.97 -1.56
C ILE A 39 -24.54 5.80 -2.94
N SER A 40 -23.23 6.06 -3.02
CA SER A 40 -22.40 5.71 -4.17
C SER A 40 -21.11 5.04 -3.72
N HIS A 41 -20.64 4.10 -4.55
CA HIS A 41 -19.34 3.47 -4.39
C HIS A 41 -18.45 3.87 -5.57
N GLY A 42 -17.18 4.16 -5.29
CA GLY A 42 -16.17 4.37 -6.33
C GLY A 42 -15.52 3.05 -6.75
N ASP A 43 -14.73 3.10 -7.83
CA ASP A 43 -14.09 1.93 -8.45
C ASP A 43 -13.13 1.16 -7.53
N GLY A 44 -12.59 1.84 -6.51
CA GLY A 44 -11.62 1.25 -5.59
C GLY A 44 -10.30 0.88 -6.29
N TYR A 45 -9.51 0.03 -5.62
CA TYR A 45 -8.31 -0.60 -6.17
C TYR A 45 -8.09 -1.95 -5.45
N PRO A 46 -7.41 -2.91 -6.11
CA PRO A 46 -7.15 -4.22 -5.52
C PRO A 46 -6.11 -4.16 -4.41
N GLY A 47 -6.21 -5.09 -3.46
CA GLY A 47 -5.13 -5.39 -2.52
C GLY A 47 -3.90 -6.00 -3.22
N TRP A 48 -2.75 -5.93 -2.54
CA TRP A 48 -1.53 -6.65 -2.93
C TRP A 48 -1.24 -7.74 -1.90
N VAL A 49 -1.45 -9.00 -2.29
CA VAL A 49 -1.23 -10.16 -1.42
C VAL A 49 0.27 -10.45 -1.32
N PRO A 50 0.86 -10.57 -0.11
CA PRO A 50 2.27 -10.92 0.06
C PRO A 50 2.61 -12.29 -0.53
N ASN A 51 3.79 -12.39 -1.15
CA ASN A 51 4.36 -13.64 -1.65
C ASN A 51 5.69 -13.95 -0.94
N PRO A 52 5.70 -14.79 0.12
CA PRO A 52 6.92 -15.17 0.84
C PRO A 52 7.94 -15.91 -0.03
N ASP A 53 7.50 -16.56 -1.11
CA ASP A 53 8.35 -17.32 -2.02
C ASP A 53 8.95 -16.47 -3.15
N SER A 54 8.68 -15.16 -3.16
CA SER A 54 9.20 -14.20 -4.13
C SER A 54 10.72 -14.30 -4.28
N ARG A 55 11.18 -14.41 -5.53
CA ARG A 55 12.62 -14.48 -5.84
C ARG A 55 13.25 -13.12 -5.61
N ILE A 56 12.61 -12.04 -6.07
CA ILE A 56 13.13 -10.69 -5.90
C ILE A 56 13.14 -10.26 -4.42
N LEU A 57 12.20 -10.74 -3.61
CA LEU A 57 12.23 -10.56 -2.15
C LEU A 57 13.50 -11.15 -1.53
N LYS A 58 13.83 -12.41 -1.86
CA LYS A 58 15.04 -13.07 -1.33
C LYS A 58 16.32 -12.33 -1.75
N VAL A 59 16.39 -11.87 -3.01
CA VAL A 59 17.52 -11.06 -3.50
C VAL A 59 17.65 -9.75 -2.72
N ALA A 60 16.53 -9.06 -2.48
CA ALA A 60 16.52 -7.83 -1.69
C ALA A 60 16.90 -8.05 -0.22
N GLU A 61 16.41 -9.11 0.42
CA GLU A 61 16.81 -9.41 1.80
C GLU A 61 18.32 -9.64 1.93
N GLN A 62 18.90 -10.43 1.01
CA GLN A 62 20.33 -10.69 0.97
C GLN A 62 21.16 -9.44 0.66
N SER A 63 20.67 -8.60 -0.26
CA SER A 63 21.27 -7.30 -0.58
C SER A 63 21.34 -6.40 0.65
N TYR A 64 20.23 -6.29 1.38
CA TYR A 64 20.13 -5.45 2.56
C TYR A 64 21.06 -5.96 3.69
N GLU A 65 21.10 -7.28 3.92
CA GLU A 65 21.98 -7.88 4.92
C GLU A 65 23.47 -7.70 4.59
N ARG A 66 23.84 -7.83 3.31
CA ARG A 66 25.21 -7.59 2.84
C ARG A 66 25.65 -6.13 3.00
N LEU A 67 24.79 -5.18 2.64
CA LEU A 67 25.13 -3.76 2.68
C LEU A 67 25.13 -3.18 4.09
N PHE A 68 24.19 -3.60 4.94
CA PHE A 68 23.91 -2.92 6.21
C PHE A 68 24.13 -3.80 7.44
N GLY A 69 24.59 -5.04 7.26
CA GLY A 69 24.96 -5.95 8.35
C GLY A 69 23.80 -6.39 9.25
N LYS A 70 22.55 -6.24 8.78
CA LYS A 70 21.34 -6.60 9.51
C LYS A 70 20.24 -7.03 8.55
N LYS A 71 19.33 -7.89 9.01
CA LYS A 71 18.17 -8.29 8.21
C LYS A 71 17.17 -7.13 8.08
N PRO A 72 16.56 -6.93 6.90
CA PRO A 72 15.48 -5.97 6.76
C PRO A 72 14.22 -6.47 7.47
N ILE A 73 13.29 -5.54 7.70
CA ILE A 73 11.98 -5.85 8.24
C ILE A 73 11.01 -6.02 7.06
N VAL A 74 10.61 -7.26 6.76
CA VAL A 74 9.62 -7.56 5.73
C VAL A 74 8.21 -7.55 6.34
N ARG A 75 7.33 -6.69 5.82
CA ARG A 75 5.95 -6.53 6.32
C ARG A 75 4.97 -6.19 5.22
N ALA A 76 3.72 -6.61 5.40
CA ALA A 76 2.59 -5.99 4.72
C ALA A 76 2.19 -4.71 5.47
N ILE A 77 1.71 -3.70 4.73
CA ILE A 77 1.20 -2.46 5.31
C ILE A 77 -0.31 -2.37 5.09
N HIS A 78 -1.03 -1.76 6.03
CA HIS A 78 -2.47 -1.49 5.89
C HIS A 78 -2.69 -0.14 5.17
N ALA A 79 -2.18 -0.05 3.95
CA ALA A 79 -2.28 1.12 3.07
C ALA A 79 -2.44 0.65 1.61
N GLY A 80 -2.78 1.58 0.72
CA GLY A 80 -2.80 1.31 -0.72
C GLY A 80 -1.41 1.46 -1.31
N LEU A 81 -1.00 0.49 -2.13
CA LEU A 81 0.21 0.56 -2.95
C LEU A 81 -0.17 0.23 -4.40
N GLU A 82 0.43 0.90 -5.36
CA GLU A 82 0.19 0.67 -6.79
C GLU A 82 0.56 -0.75 -7.22
N CYS A 83 1.39 -1.47 -6.45
CA CYS A 83 1.71 -2.89 -6.67
C CYS A 83 0.46 -3.78 -6.77
N GLY A 84 -0.64 -3.44 -6.09
CA GLY A 84 -1.91 -4.17 -6.25
C GLY A 84 -2.44 -4.06 -7.67
N LEU A 85 -2.51 -2.83 -8.19
CA LEU A 85 -2.99 -2.54 -9.55
C LEU A 85 -2.03 -3.07 -10.63
N ILE A 86 -0.73 -2.92 -10.41
CA ILE A 86 0.31 -3.43 -11.33
C ILE A 86 0.22 -4.96 -11.41
N GLY A 87 0.10 -5.66 -10.28
CA GLY A 87 -0.02 -7.12 -10.23
C GLY A 87 -1.33 -7.64 -10.81
N GLU A 88 -2.40 -6.84 -10.74
CA GLU A 88 -3.64 -7.17 -11.43
C GLU A 88 -3.46 -7.16 -12.95
N LYS A 89 -2.81 -6.13 -13.48
CA LYS A 89 -2.58 -5.94 -14.92
C LYS A 89 -1.52 -6.89 -15.48
N TYR A 90 -0.45 -7.14 -14.73
CA TYR A 90 0.68 -7.99 -15.12
C TYR A 90 0.73 -9.23 -14.23
N LYS A 91 -0.12 -10.20 -14.54
CA LYS A 91 -0.19 -11.47 -13.81
C LYS A 91 1.17 -12.18 -13.81
N GLY A 92 1.62 -12.60 -12.63
CA GLY A 92 2.90 -13.28 -12.45
C GLY A 92 4.11 -12.36 -12.32
N MET A 93 3.95 -11.04 -12.36
CA MET A 93 5.04 -10.11 -12.08
C MET A 93 5.49 -10.26 -10.60
N ASP A 94 6.76 -10.58 -10.40
CA ASP A 94 7.37 -10.66 -9.08
C ASP A 94 7.81 -9.27 -8.63
N MET A 95 7.37 -8.81 -7.46
CA MET A 95 7.46 -7.42 -7.05
C MET A 95 7.80 -7.30 -5.56
N ILE A 96 8.50 -6.22 -5.22
CA ILE A 96 8.72 -5.73 -3.86
C ILE A 96 8.55 -4.22 -3.84
N SER A 97 8.36 -3.66 -2.64
CA SER A 97 8.31 -2.22 -2.41
C SER A 97 9.21 -1.87 -1.24
N PHE A 98 10.07 -0.88 -1.42
CA PHE A 98 10.91 -0.29 -0.38
C PHE A 98 11.20 1.16 -0.74
N GLY A 99 11.60 1.97 0.23
CA GLY A 99 11.89 3.39 0.03
C GLY A 99 12.53 4.04 1.25
N PRO A 100 12.94 5.31 1.14
CA PRO A 100 13.56 6.04 2.24
C PRO A 100 12.57 6.26 3.37
N THR A 101 13.06 6.77 4.50
CA THR A 101 12.18 7.13 5.63
C THR A 101 11.54 8.47 5.36
N LEU A 102 10.20 8.46 5.22
CA LEU A 102 9.36 9.66 5.19
C LEU A 102 8.53 9.75 6.48
N ARG A 103 8.19 10.98 6.89
CA ARG A 103 7.33 11.27 8.04
C ARG A 103 6.33 12.35 7.65
N GLY A 104 5.11 12.27 8.18
CA GLY A 104 4.05 13.24 7.87
C GLY A 104 3.55 13.18 6.43
N VAL A 105 3.70 12.03 5.75
CA VAL A 105 3.24 11.87 4.36
C VAL A 105 1.75 12.22 4.28
N HIS A 106 1.39 13.00 3.25
CA HIS A 106 0.05 13.59 3.05
C HIS A 106 -0.33 14.74 4.00
N SER A 107 0.63 15.37 4.68
CA SER A 107 0.41 16.61 5.42
C SER A 107 1.41 17.71 5.02
N PRO A 108 1.16 18.98 5.35
CA PRO A 108 2.15 20.05 5.18
C PRO A 108 3.45 19.83 5.97
N ASP A 109 3.46 18.90 6.94
CA ASP A 109 4.63 18.52 7.72
C ASP A 109 5.45 17.40 7.06
N GLU A 110 5.10 17.01 5.83
CA GLU A 110 5.79 15.97 5.09
C GLU A 110 7.28 16.27 4.96
N LYS A 111 8.09 15.31 5.40
CA LYS A 111 9.55 15.44 5.38
C LYS A 111 10.21 14.09 5.15
N LEU A 112 11.38 14.16 4.52
CA LEU A 112 12.20 13.02 4.18
C LEU A 112 13.51 13.04 4.97
N GLU A 113 13.92 11.88 5.48
CA GLU A 113 15.18 11.73 6.18
C GLU A 113 16.32 11.50 5.17
N ILE A 114 17.07 12.57 4.88
CA ILE A 114 18.11 12.61 3.81
C ILE A 114 19.09 11.44 3.93
N ALA A 115 19.54 11.11 5.16
CA ALA A 115 20.49 10.02 5.39
C ALA A 115 20.00 8.65 4.88
N THR A 116 18.68 8.44 4.80
CA THR A 116 18.10 7.17 4.34
C THR A 116 17.98 7.07 2.82
N VAL A 117 18.12 8.17 2.09
CA VAL A 117 18.09 8.18 0.62
C VAL A 117 19.27 7.41 0.05
N GLU A 118 20.48 7.65 0.58
CA GLU A 118 21.70 6.96 0.16
C GLU A 118 21.58 5.45 0.41
N LEU A 119 20.98 5.03 1.53
CA LEU A 119 20.75 3.61 1.83
C LEU A 119 19.84 2.97 0.78
N CYS A 120 18.74 3.64 0.41
CA CYS A 120 17.85 3.15 -0.63
C CYS A 120 18.50 3.11 -2.01
N TRP A 121 19.34 4.10 -2.33
CA TRP A 121 20.10 4.13 -3.57
C TRP A 121 21.07 2.96 -3.67
N GLN A 122 21.89 2.75 -2.63
CA GLN A 122 22.83 1.63 -2.56
C GLN A 122 22.12 0.28 -2.66
N HIS A 123 21.01 0.13 -1.92
CA HIS A 123 20.21 -1.08 -1.96
C HIS A 123 19.61 -1.33 -3.35
N THR A 124 19.10 -0.29 -4.02
CA THR A 124 18.57 -0.40 -5.39
C THR A 124 19.65 -0.87 -6.36
N LEU A 125 20.82 -0.24 -6.35
CA LEU A 125 21.92 -0.60 -7.24
C LEU A 125 22.42 -2.03 -6.99
N ASP A 126 22.52 -2.43 -5.74
CA ASP A 126 22.99 -3.76 -5.38
C ASP A 126 21.95 -4.84 -5.68
N VAL A 127 20.65 -4.59 -5.49
CA VAL A 127 19.57 -5.47 -5.98
C VAL A 127 19.70 -5.66 -7.49
N LEU A 128 19.77 -4.57 -8.27
CA LEU A 128 19.87 -4.63 -9.73
C LEU A 128 21.08 -5.42 -10.24
N LYS A 129 22.21 -5.38 -9.52
CA LYS A 129 23.42 -6.15 -9.87
C LYS A 129 23.29 -7.65 -9.61
N ASN A 130 22.34 -8.06 -8.76
CA ASN A 130 22.22 -9.44 -8.27
C ASN A 130 20.86 -10.07 -8.62
N VAL A 131 20.09 -9.47 -9.54
CA VAL A 131 18.85 -10.05 -10.10
C VAL A 131 19.15 -11.15 -11.11
#